data_AF-A0A2T2UDA3-F1
#
_entry.id   AF-A0A2T2UDA3-F1
#
_cell.length_a   1.000
_cell.length_b   1.000
_cell.length_c   1.000
_cell.angle_alpha   90.00
_cell.angle_beta   90.00
_cell.angle_gamma   90.00
#
_symmetry.space_group_name_H-M   'P 1'
#
loop_
_entity.id
_entity.type
_entity.pdbx_description
1 polymer ?
#
loop_
_entity_poly.entity_id
_entity_poly.type
_entity_poly.pdbx_seq_one_letter_code
_entity_poly.pdbx_strand_id
1 'polypeptide(L)' 'PAVFAHVGVDAESWSGYAFGMGVERLAMLRYGVDDLRLFFDNDLRFLEQFS' A
#
# COMPACT_ATOMS: atom_id res chain seq x y z
N PRO A 1 5.24 -14.96 -16.73
CA PRO A 1 6.69 -15.14 -16.99
C PRO A 1 7.42 -13.90 -17.53
N ALA A 2 6.74 -12.93 -18.16
CA ALA A 2 7.39 -11.78 -18.79
C ALA A 2 8.30 -10.99 -17.82
N VAL A 3 7.86 -10.76 -16.57
CA VAL A 3 8.68 -10.07 -15.55
C VAL A 3 9.96 -10.84 -15.24
N PHE A 4 9.89 -12.17 -15.07
CA PHE A 4 11.06 -13.02 -14.82
C PHE A 4 12.03 -13.01 -16.00
N ALA A 5 11.51 -13.10 -17.23
CA ALA A 5 12.32 -12.99 -18.45
C ALA A 5 13.06 -11.64 -18.56
N HIS A 6 12.43 -10.54 -18.12
CA HIS A 6 13.05 -9.20 -18.13
C HIS A 6 14.15 -9.02 -17.09
N VAL A 7 14.25 -9.89 -16.08
CA VAL A 7 15.29 -9.85 -15.03
C VAL A 7 16.22 -11.06 -15.07
N GLY A 8 16.15 -11.87 -16.14
CA GLY A 8 17.03 -13.03 -16.34
C GLY A 8 16.72 -14.24 -15.44
N VAL A 9 15.49 -14.34 -14.91
CA VAL A 9 15.04 -15.49 -14.12
C VAL A 9 14.28 -16.46 -15.02
N ASP A 10 14.67 -17.73 -15.00
CA ASP A 10 13.96 -18.80 -15.71
C ASP A 10 12.63 -19.12 -15.00
N ALA A 11 11.52 -18.92 -15.71
CA ALA A 11 10.18 -19.11 -15.20
C ALA A 11 9.66 -20.56 -15.26
N GLU A 12 10.40 -21.50 -15.88
CA GLU A 12 10.08 -22.93 -15.79
C GLU A 12 10.63 -23.56 -14.52
N SER A 13 11.84 -23.16 -14.13
CA SER A 13 12.48 -23.63 -12.89
C SER A 13 11.95 -22.92 -11.64
N TRP A 14 11.46 -21.68 -11.76
CA TRP A 14 11.09 -20.84 -10.62
C TRP A 14 9.71 -20.21 -10.79
N SER A 15 8.93 -20.26 -9.70
CA SER A 15 7.67 -19.55 -9.56
C SER A 15 7.80 -18.44 -8.51
N GLY A 16 6.94 -17.43 -8.58
CA GLY A 16 6.90 -16.38 -7.57
C GLY A 16 5.55 -15.73 -7.45
N TYR A 17 5.35 -15.10 -6.30
CA TYR A 17 4.14 -14.38 -5.93
C TYR A 17 4.52 -12.99 -5.45
N ALA A 18 3.70 -11.99 -5.77
CA ALA A 18 3.88 -10.62 -5.31
C ALA A 18 2.54 -10.09 -4.82
N PHE A 19 2.57 -9.30 -3.75
CA PHE A 19 1.42 -8.55 -3.26
C PHE A 19 1.85 -7.12 -2.95
N GLY A 20 0.89 -6.21 -3.02
CA GLY A 20 1.07 -4.81 -2.65
C GLY A 20 -0.14 -4.36 -1.87
N MET A 21 0.09 -3.58 -0.81
CA MET A 21 -0.96 -2.96 -0.02
C MET A 21 -0.64 -1.49 0.18
N GLY A 22 -1.64 -0.62 -0.03
CA GLY A 22 -1.51 0.81 0.26
C GLY A 22 -1.70 1.05 1.75
N VAL A 23 -0.71 1.68 2.39
CA VAL A 23 -0.72 1.98 3.84
C VAL A 23 -1.92 2.87 4.19
N GLU A 24 -2.24 3.82 3.33
CA GLU A 24 -3.34 4.78 3.49
C GLU A 24 -4.69 4.06 3.52
N ARG A 25 -4.89 3.08 2.64
CA ARG A 25 -6.15 2.30 2.60
C ARG A 25 -6.30 1.39 3.82
N LEU A 26 -5.20 0.85 4.33
CA LEU A 26 -5.19 0.09 5.59
C LEU A 26 -5.49 0.99 6.79
N ALA A 27 -4.94 2.20 6.83
CA ALA A 27 -5.20 3.18 7.88
C ALA A 27 -6.68 3.63 7.88
N MET A 28 -7.25 3.94 6.71
CA MET A 28 -8.67 4.30 6.59
C MET A 28 -9.59 3.22 7.14
N LEU A 29 -9.37 1.96 6.77
CA LEU A 29 -10.16 0.83 7.28
C LEU A 29 -9.97 0.60 8.79
N ARG A 30 -8.75 0.79 9.31
CA ARG A 30 -8.43 0.54 10.72
C ARG A 30 -8.99 1.59 11.67
N TYR A 31 -9.01 2.84 11.23
CA TYR A 31 -9.36 4.01 12.04
C TYR A 31 -10.70 4.65 11.66
N GLY A 32 -11.41 4.11 10.68
CA GLY A 32 -12.71 4.64 10.25
C GLY A 32 -12.59 6.03 9.60
N VAL A 33 -11.49 6.30 8.92
CA VAL A 33 -11.27 7.58 8.23
C VAL A 33 -11.97 7.52 6.88
N ASP A 34 -13.06 8.25 6.72
CA ASP A 34 -13.89 8.24 5.50
C ASP A 34 -13.26 9.00 4.32
N ASP A 35 -12.24 9.84 4.57
CA ASP A 35 -11.67 10.71 3.54
C ASP A 35 -10.14 10.69 3.51
N LEU A 36 -9.59 10.25 2.37
CA LEU A 36 -8.15 10.18 2.11
C LEU A 36 -7.48 11.58 2.13
N ARG A 37 -8.24 12.66 1.86
CA ARG A 37 -7.71 14.03 1.81
C ARG A 37 -7.23 14.54 3.17
N LEU A 38 -7.79 14.00 4.25
CA LEU A 38 -7.38 14.33 5.62
C LEU A 38 -5.90 13.98 5.89
N PHE A 39 -5.34 13.00 5.17
CA PHE A 39 -3.92 12.65 5.27
C PHE A 39 -2.99 13.66 4.58
N PHE A 40 -3.50 14.47 3.65
CA PHE A 40 -2.68 15.41 2.85
C PHE A 40 -2.89 16.88 3.25
N ASP A 41 -4.01 17.21 3.89
CA ASP A 41 -4.34 18.58 4.32
C ASP A 41 -3.58 19.05 5.58
N ASN A 42 -2.83 18.17 6.25
CA ASN A 42 -2.02 18.50 7.46
C ASN A 42 -2.80 19.28 8.53
N ASP A 43 -4.09 19.01 8.70
CA ASP A 43 -4.91 19.67 9.72
C ASP A 43 -4.56 19.14 11.11
N LEU A 44 -4.14 20.05 12.00
CA LEU A 44 -3.78 19.72 13.39
C LEU A 44 -4.93 19.01 14.13
N ARG A 45 -6.19 19.30 13.79
CA ARG A 45 -7.38 18.67 14.40
C ARG A 45 -7.53 17.18 14.04
N PHE A 46 -6.95 16.76 12.92
CA PHE A 46 -6.90 15.36 12.52
C PHE A 46 -5.74 14.64 13.20
N LEU A 47 -4.57 15.29 13.29
CA LEU A 47 -3.39 14.72 13.94
C LEU A 47 -3.59 14.43 15.44
N GLU A 48 -4.37 15.26 16.14
CA GLU A 48 -4.72 15.07 17.56
C GLU A 48 -5.54 13.79 17.85
N GLN A 49 -6.16 13.17 16.84
CA GLN A 49 -6.98 11.96 17.04
C GLN A 49 -6.17 10.67 17.16
N PHE A 50 -4.85 10.74 16.93
CA PHE A 50 -3.96 9.58 16.88
C PHE A 50 -2.86 9.60 17.96
N SER A 51 -2.87 10.58 18.88
CA SER A 51 -1.95 10.69 20.03
C SER A 51 -2.50 10.05 21.30
#